data_AF-A0A7W0T681-F1
#
_entry.id   AF-A0A7W0T681-F1
#
_cell.length_a   1.000
_cell.length_b   1.000
_cell.length_c   1.000
_cell.angle_alpha   90.00
_cell.angle_beta   90.00
_cell.angle_gamma   90.00
#
_symmetry.space_group_name_H-M   'P 1'
#
loop_
_entity.id
_entity.type
_entity.pdbx_description
1 polymer ?
#
loop_
_entity_poly.entity_id
_entity_poly.type
_entity_poly.pdbx_seq_one_letter_code
_entity_poly.pdbx_strand_id
1 'polypeptide(L)'
;MKHAIAALMFLAVASPAMALADAKADAKIHIDKATALHGEGKFAEALEELKNAYTLDPRPELLYAIGQVHVQLGNCPQAITYYERFLSTKPDAGPAGAAREAIQTCKTAPPESVVTSPPDPEPTPTPAPNPDPVAAPMPAQPRVDEPSGPKPWYKDKVGGALVGGGAVLGVVAVISYLGARGKLD
;
A
#
# COMPACT_ATOMS: atom_id res chain seq x y z
N MET A 1 41.25 -30.37 -25.53
CA MET A 1 40.01 -29.84 -26.14
C MET A 1 38.89 -30.77 -25.69
N LYS A 2 37.78 -30.40 -25.05
CA LYS A 2 37.15 -29.13 -24.69
C LYS A 2 36.12 -29.48 -23.59
N HIS A 3 35.97 -28.62 -22.60
CA HIS A 3 35.11 -28.82 -21.43
C HIS A 3 33.64 -29.02 -21.84
N ALA A 4 33.06 -30.17 -21.49
CA ALA A 4 31.63 -30.44 -21.65
C ALA A 4 30.86 -29.84 -20.45
N ILE A 5 30.58 -28.55 -20.60
CA ILE A 5 29.37 -27.82 -20.18
C ILE A 5 28.73 -28.32 -18.88
N ALA A 6 29.13 -27.67 -17.78
CA ALA A 6 28.37 -27.62 -16.54
C ALA A 6 26.99 -26.98 -16.81
N ALA A 7 25.93 -27.76 -16.64
CA ALA A 7 24.55 -27.29 -16.69
C ALA A 7 24.28 -26.45 -15.43
N LEU A 8 24.41 -25.13 -15.57
CA LEU A 8 24.15 -24.15 -14.52
C LEU A 8 22.63 -23.96 -14.42
N MET A 9 22.02 -24.60 -13.42
CA MET A 9 20.66 -24.31 -12.97
C MET A 9 20.56 -22.84 -12.58
N PHE A 10 19.88 -22.02 -13.38
CA PHE A 10 19.43 -20.69 -12.96
C PHE A 10 18.09 -20.86 -12.24
N LEU A 11 18.17 -21.10 -10.93
CA LEU A 11 17.01 -20.97 -10.04
C LEU A 11 16.72 -19.46 -9.92
N ALA A 12 15.69 -18.98 -10.60
CA ALA A 12 15.24 -17.59 -10.49
C ALA A 12 14.69 -17.34 -9.07
N VAL A 13 15.56 -16.88 -8.17
CA VAL A 13 15.17 -16.40 -6.84
C VAL A 13 14.46 -15.06 -7.04
N ALA A 14 13.13 -15.10 -7.15
CA ALA A 14 12.30 -13.91 -7.06
C ALA A 14 12.52 -13.30 -5.66
N SER A 15 13.23 -12.17 -5.62
CA SER A 15 13.64 -11.55 -4.37
C SER A 15 12.46 -10.84 -3.69
N PRO A 16 12.16 -11.12 -2.40
CA PRO A 16 11.06 -10.48 -1.66
C PRO A 16 11.28 -8.98 -1.41
N ALA A 17 12.44 -8.43 -1.77
CA ALA A 17 12.81 -7.03 -1.53
C ALA A 17 11.98 -6.02 -2.34
N MET A 18 11.52 -6.35 -3.55
CA MET A 18 10.72 -5.41 -4.35
C MET A 18 9.31 -5.22 -3.76
N ALA A 19 8.64 -6.31 -3.38
CA ALA A 19 7.27 -6.25 -2.85
C ALA A 19 7.16 -5.42 -1.55
N LEU A 20 8.18 -5.45 -0.70
CA LEU A 20 8.19 -4.69 0.56
C LEU A 20 8.50 -3.20 0.34
N ALA A 21 9.23 -2.86 -0.73
CA ALA A 21 9.51 -1.48 -1.09
C ALA A 21 8.26 -0.78 -1.64
N ASP A 22 7.46 -1.49 -2.45
CA ASP A 22 6.19 -1.00 -2.97
C ASP A 22 5.20 -0.74 -1.81
N ALA A 23 5.07 -1.67 -0.86
CA ALA A 23 4.18 -1.51 0.30
C ALA A 23 4.50 -0.27 1.17
N LYS A 24 5.79 0.03 1.38
CA LYS A 24 6.22 1.23 2.12
C LYS A 24 5.93 2.52 1.35
N ALA A 25 6.10 2.49 0.02
CA ALA A 25 5.76 3.63 -0.82
C ALA A 25 4.25 3.91 -0.78
N ASP A 26 3.43 2.86 -0.87
CA ASP A 26 1.97 2.95 -0.77
C ASP A 26 1.54 3.46 0.62
N ALA A 27 2.14 2.94 1.70
CA ALA A 27 1.88 3.43 3.06
C ALA A 27 2.16 4.93 3.19
N LYS A 28 3.24 5.42 2.57
CA LYS A 28 3.57 6.86 2.59
C LYS A 28 2.48 7.72 1.95
N ILE A 29 1.89 7.26 0.84
CA ILE A 29 0.80 7.98 0.16
C ILE A 29 -0.40 8.15 1.10
N HIS A 30 -0.77 7.09 1.81
CA HIS A 30 -1.84 7.11 2.79
C HIS A 30 -1.53 8.06 3.97
N ILE A 31 -0.29 8.10 4.45
CA ILE A 31 0.14 9.03 5.52
C ILE A 31 0.08 10.49 5.07
N ASP A 32 0.56 10.79 3.87
CA ASP A 32 0.54 12.14 3.32
C ASP A 32 -0.92 12.63 3.19
N LYS A 33 -1.82 11.75 2.72
CA LYS A 33 -3.26 12.02 2.63
C LYS A 33 -3.90 12.22 3.99
N ALA A 34 -3.60 11.35 4.97
CA ALA A 34 -4.08 11.51 6.33
C ALA A 34 -3.65 12.85 6.95
N THR A 35 -2.40 13.26 6.69
CA THR A 35 -1.86 14.54 7.18
C THR A 35 -2.61 15.72 6.58
N ALA A 36 -2.91 15.67 5.28
CA ALA A 36 -3.71 16.70 4.62
C ALA A 36 -5.13 16.79 5.22
N LEU A 37 -5.81 15.64 5.33
CA LEU A 37 -7.15 15.54 5.91
C LEU A 37 -7.20 16.01 7.37
N HIS A 38 -6.17 15.70 8.15
CA HIS A 38 -6.03 16.19 9.52
C HIS A 38 -5.90 17.72 9.56
N GLY A 39 -5.12 18.31 8.65
CA GLY A 39 -5.02 19.77 8.50
C GLY A 39 -6.34 20.42 8.08
N GLU A 40 -7.20 19.70 7.37
CA GLU A 40 -8.56 20.12 7.00
C GLU A 40 -9.61 19.89 8.11
N GLY A 41 -9.23 19.28 9.23
CA GLY A 41 -10.17 18.92 10.32
C GLY A 41 -11.05 17.70 10.02
N LYS A 42 -10.78 16.98 8.92
CA LYS A 42 -11.49 15.75 8.51
C LYS A 42 -10.93 14.53 9.24
N PHE A 43 -11.06 14.52 10.57
CA PHE A 43 -10.42 13.53 11.42
C PHE A 43 -10.87 12.09 11.17
N ALA A 44 -12.14 11.86 10.82
CA ALA A 44 -12.64 10.51 10.52
C ALA A 44 -12.00 9.94 9.25
N GLU A 45 -11.88 10.75 8.19
CA GLU A 45 -11.22 10.33 6.95
C GLU A 45 -9.72 10.15 7.16
N ALA A 46 -9.09 11.03 7.94
CA ALA A 46 -7.67 10.91 8.29
C ALA A 46 -7.38 9.61 9.05
N LEU A 47 -8.29 9.19 9.94
CA LEU A 47 -8.18 7.94 10.68
C LEU A 47 -8.15 6.72 9.75
N GLU A 48 -9.06 6.68 8.77
CA GLU A 48 -9.12 5.57 7.79
C GLU A 48 -7.84 5.49 6.96
N GLU A 49 -7.31 6.63 6.52
CA GLU A 49 -6.04 6.67 5.78
C GLU A 49 -4.86 6.22 6.66
N LEU A 50 -4.82 6.59 7.94
CA LEU A 50 -3.78 6.10 8.86
C LEU A 50 -3.86 4.59 9.11
N LYS A 51 -5.06 4.01 9.18
CA LYS A 51 -5.23 2.55 9.30
C LYS A 51 -4.79 1.82 8.04
N ASN A 52 -5.09 2.36 6.86
CA ASN A 52 -4.60 1.82 5.60
C ASN A 52 -3.07 1.84 5.57
N ALA A 53 -2.46 2.96 5.96
CA ALA A 53 -1.01 3.07 6.09
C ALA A 53 -0.44 2.03 7.07
N TYR A 54 -1.08 1.83 8.23
CA TYR A 54 -0.65 0.87 9.24
C TYR A 54 -0.76 -0.58 8.76
N THR A 55 -1.76 -0.89 7.94
CA THR A 55 -1.94 -2.22 7.34
C THR A 55 -0.83 -2.54 6.34
N LEU A 56 -0.34 -1.53 5.62
CA LEU A 56 0.73 -1.66 4.64
C LEU A 56 2.12 -1.67 5.28
N ASP A 57 2.36 -0.79 6.25
CA ASP A 57 3.63 -0.66 6.98
C ASP A 57 3.36 -0.45 8.49
N PRO A 58 3.28 -1.52 9.28
CA PRO A 58 2.94 -1.44 10.70
C PRO A 58 4.10 -0.84 11.50
N ARG A 59 4.06 0.48 11.69
CA ARG A 59 5.07 1.24 12.42
C ARG A 59 4.55 1.82 13.73
N PRO A 60 5.38 1.90 14.79
CA PRO A 60 4.98 2.50 16.06
C PRO A 60 4.45 3.93 15.93
N GLU A 61 5.05 4.73 15.05
CA GLU A 61 4.66 6.13 14.84
C GLU A 61 3.21 6.26 14.37
N LEU A 62 2.73 5.28 13.59
CA LEU A 62 1.35 5.25 13.12
C LEU A 62 0.37 4.89 14.25
N LEU A 63 0.75 4.04 15.21
CA LEU A 63 -0.06 3.77 16.40
C LEU A 63 -0.29 5.05 17.20
N TYR A 64 0.76 5.85 17.37
CA TYR A 64 0.68 7.14 18.04
C TYR A 64 -0.21 8.13 17.27
N ALA A 65 -0.03 8.25 15.96
CA ALA A 65 -0.86 9.11 15.11
C ALA A 65 -2.34 8.71 15.14
N ILE A 66 -2.65 7.42 15.04
CA ILE A 66 -4.03 6.90 15.16
C ILE A 66 -4.63 7.26 16.52
N GLY A 67 -3.86 7.07 17.61
CA GLY A 67 -4.26 7.49 18.95
C GLY A 67 -4.59 8.98 19.04
N GLN A 68 -3.76 9.84 18.44
CA GLN A 68 -4.00 11.29 18.39
C GLN A 68 -5.30 11.64 17.66
N VAL A 69 -5.55 11.03 16.50
CA VAL A 69 -6.78 11.28 15.74
C VAL A 69 -8.01 10.82 16.51
N HIS A 70 -7.93 9.70 17.25
CA HIS A 70 -9.00 9.29 18.13
C HIS A 70 -9.29 10.29 19.26
N VAL A 71 -8.28 10.96 19.82
CA VAL A 71 -8.48 12.04 20.79
C VAL A 71 -9.23 13.21 20.13
N GLN A 72 -8.86 13.61 18.91
CA GLN A 72 -9.53 14.68 18.17
C GLN A 72 -11.00 14.35 17.86
N LEU A 73 -11.29 13.07 17.62
CA LEU A 73 -12.65 12.57 17.42
C LEU A 73 -13.46 12.44 18.73
N GLY A 74 -12.85 12.67 19.90
CA GLY A 74 -13.47 12.43 21.20
C GLY A 74 -13.57 10.95 21.58
N ASN A 75 -13.00 10.06 20.77
CA ASN A 75 -13.01 8.60 20.94
C ASN A 75 -11.95 8.15 21.95
N CYS A 76 -12.07 8.64 23.20
CA CYS A 76 -11.13 8.37 24.29
C CYS A 76 -10.84 6.87 24.52
N PRO A 77 -11.81 5.94 24.48
CA PRO A 77 -11.54 4.51 24.68
C PRO A 77 -10.59 3.93 23.62
N GLN A 78 -10.79 4.28 22.34
CA GLN A 78 -9.92 3.82 21.26
C GLN A 78 -8.55 4.50 21.33
N ALA A 79 -8.51 5.80 21.63
CA ALA A 79 -7.25 6.52 21.81
C ALA A 79 -6.34 5.84 22.85
N ILE A 80 -6.91 5.47 24.00
CA ILE A 80 -6.18 4.75 25.07
C ILE A 80 -5.60 3.44 24.53
N THR A 81 -6.41 2.62 23.86
CA THR A 81 -5.96 1.34 23.28
C THR A 81 -4.76 1.52 22.35
N TYR A 82 -4.82 2.49 21.43
CA TYR A 82 -3.74 2.73 20.48
C TYR A 82 -2.47 3.29 21.15
N TYR A 83 -2.63 4.18 22.15
CA TYR A 83 -1.48 4.67 22.92
C TYR A 83 -0.85 3.59 23.78
N GLU A 84 -1.62 2.66 24.36
CA GLU A 84 -1.08 1.53 25.12
C GLU A 84 -0.30 0.56 24.20
N ARG A 85 -0.81 0.31 22.99
CA ARG A 85 -0.07 -0.43 21.96
C ARG A 85 1.23 0.29 21.58
N PHE A 86 1.18 1.61 21.36
CA PHE A 86 2.36 2.42 21.09
C PHE A 86 3.39 2.32 22.24
N LEU A 87 2.97 2.47 23.49
CA LEU A 87 3.85 2.36 24.66
C LEU A 87 4.47 0.97 24.79
N SER A 88 3.77 -0.08 24.35
CA SER A 88 4.28 -1.46 24.32
C SER A 88 5.44 -1.65 23.35
N THR A 89 5.59 -0.77 22.35
CA THR A 89 6.74 -0.77 21.42
C THR A 89 8.02 -0.19 22.02
N LYS A 90 7.97 0.29 23.28
CA LYS A 90 9.07 0.95 23.99
C LYS A 90 9.64 2.18 23.24
N PRO A 91 8.81 3.19 22.96
CA PRO A 91 9.25 4.43 22.33
C PRO A 91 10.14 5.26 23.27
N ASP A 92 10.85 6.22 22.71
CA ASP A 92 11.68 7.17 23.47
C ASP A 92 10.87 7.94 24.54
N ALA A 93 11.55 8.44 25.56
CA ALA A 93 10.92 9.07 26.72
C ALA A 93 9.97 10.23 26.37
N GLY A 94 10.28 11.01 25.33
CA GLY A 94 9.44 12.13 24.88
C GLY A 94 8.07 11.67 24.36
N PRO A 95 8.01 10.91 23.25
CA PRO A 95 6.75 10.36 22.74
C PRO A 95 6.02 9.49 23.77
N ALA A 96 6.75 8.72 24.57
CA ALA A 96 6.15 7.92 25.65
C ALA A 96 5.46 8.79 26.71
N GLY A 97 6.07 9.91 27.10
CA GLY A 97 5.48 10.87 28.02
C GLY A 97 4.18 11.45 27.48
N ALA A 98 4.21 11.92 26.23
CA ALA A 98 3.03 12.49 25.57
C ALA A 98 1.88 11.47 25.44
N ALA A 99 2.18 10.21 25.12
CA ALA A 99 1.17 9.15 25.06
C ALA A 99 0.53 8.87 26.43
N ARG A 100 1.34 8.82 27.50
CA ARG A 100 0.84 8.62 28.88
C ARG A 100 -0.02 9.78 29.35
N GLU A 101 0.39 11.01 29.03
CA GLU A 101 -0.39 12.21 29.32
C GLU A 101 -1.73 12.17 28.61
N ALA A 102 -1.76 11.88 27.31
CA ALA A 102 -2.99 11.75 26.54
C ALA A 102 -3.93 10.67 27.12
N ILE A 103 -3.38 9.50 27.51
CA ILE A 103 -4.14 8.46 28.20
C ILE A 103 -4.78 8.99 29.49
N GLN A 104 -4.02 9.72 30.31
CA GLN A 104 -4.52 10.25 31.57
C GLN A 104 -5.64 11.27 31.33
N THR A 105 -5.46 12.18 30.37
CA THR A 105 -6.50 13.14 29.98
C THR A 105 -7.78 12.44 29.55
N CYS A 106 -7.68 11.42 28.68
CA CYS A 106 -8.81 10.61 28.25
C CYS A 106 -9.50 9.86 29.40
N LYS A 107 -8.75 9.39 30.41
CA LYS A 107 -9.31 8.72 31.59
C LYS A 107 -10.08 9.67 32.52
N THR A 108 -9.68 10.93 32.55
CA THR A 108 -10.32 11.97 33.38
C THR A 108 -11.50 12.67 32.69
N ALA A 109 -11.69 12.45 31.39
CA ALA A 109 -12.79 13.03 30.63
C ALA A 109 -14.14 12.38 31.04
N PRO A 110 -15.24 13.16 31.18
CA PRO A 110 -16.56 12.61 31.48
C PRO A 110 -17.03 11.64 30.39
N PRO A 111 -17.75 10.56 30.74
CA PRO A 111 -18.20 9.53 29.80
C PRO A 111 -19.29 9.98 28.81
N GLU A 112 -19.65 11.26 28.75
CA GLU A 112 -20.70 11.78 27.84
C GLU A 112 -20.32 11.73 26.34
N SER A 113 -19.07 11.39 26.00
CA SER A 113 -18.62 11.21 24.61
C SER A 113 -18.79 9.78 24.07
N VAL A 114 -19.41 8.88 24.83
CA VAL A 114 -19.76 7.51 24.41
C VAL A 114 -21.01 7.55 23.51
N VAL A 115 -20.89 8.16 22.33
CA VAL A 115 -21.95 8.10 21.31
C VAL A 115 -21.37 7.49 20.04
N THR A 116 -21.49 6.16 19.95
CA THR A 116 -21.53 5.37 18.70
C THR A 116 -20.39 5.62 17.71
N SER A 117 -19.18 5.12 18.01
CA SER A 117 -18.39 4.50 16.94
C SER A 117 -18.58 2.99 17.07
N PRO A 118 -18.96 2.27 15.99
CA PRO A 118 -18.90 0.82 15.97
C PRO A 118 -17.54 0.37 16.50
N PRO A 119 -17.43 -0.74 17.25
CA PRO A 119 -16.13 -1.31 17.55
C PRO A 119 -15.44 -1.50 16.21
N ASP A 120 -14.39 -0.71 15.97
CA ASP A 120 -13.43 -1.02 14.92
C ASP A 120 -13.09 -2.50 15.10
N PRO A 121 -13.13 -3.33 14.04
CA PRO A 121 -12.66 -4.70 14.16
C PRO A 121 -11.25 -4.59 14.73
N GLU A 122 -11.12 -5.04 15.97
CA GLU A 122 -9.89 -5.01 16.72
C GLU A 122 -8.80 -5.49 15.76
N PRO A 123 -7.76 -4.68 15.46
CA PRO A 123 -6.69 -5.14 14.59
C PRO A 123 -6.16 -6.37 15.27
N THR A 124 -6.45 -7.53 14.68
CA THR A 124 -6.10 -8.83 15.22
C THR A 124 -4.63 -8.74 15.54
N PRO A 125 -4.19 -9.16 16.74
CA PRO A 125 -2.76 -9.23 17.02
C PRO A 125 -2.15 -10.02 15.88
N THR A 126 -1.34 -9.38 15.04
CA THR A 126 -0.62 -10.04 13.96
C THR A 126 0.04 -11.24 14.62
N PRO A 127 -0.35 -12.47 14.25
CA PRO A 127 0.28 -13.65 14.82
C PRO A 127 1.78 -13.49 14.58
N ALA A 128 2.58 -13.63 15.63
CA ALA A 128 4.02 -13.76 15.50
C ALA A 128 4.30 -14.75 14.36
N PRO A 129 5.31 -14.50 13.49
CA PRO A 129 5.67 -15.45 12.47
C PRO A 129 6.08 -16.75 13.17
N ASN A 130 5.17 -17.70 13.26
CA ASN A 130 5.50 -19.05 13.70
C ASN A 130 6.52 -19.58 12.68
N PRO A 131 7.66 -20.13 13.14
CA PRO A 131 8.56 -20.83 12.24
C PRO A 131 7.78 -21.99 11.60
N ASP A 132 7.76 -22.03 10.27
CA ASP A 132 7.06 -23.04 9.48
C ASP A 132 7.29 -24.46 10.04
N PRO A 133 6.23 -25.25 10.26
CA PRO A 133 6.37 -26.68 10.41
C PRO A 133 6.81 -27.28 9.07
N VAL A 134 7.94 -27.98 9.11
CA VAL A 134 8.54 -28.75 8.02
C VAL A 134 7.48 -29.48 7.19
N ALA A 135 7.58 -29.29 5.87
CA ALA A 135 6.77 -29.91 4.84
C ALA A 135 6.58 -31.42 5.04
N ALA A 136 5.33 -31.86 5.04
CA ALA A 136 4.95 -33.21 4.63
C ALA A 136 4.48 -33.13 3.16
N PRO A 137 4.92 -34.03 2.26
CA PRO A 137 4.47 -34.02 0.88
C PRO A 137 3.05 -34.58 0.79
N MET A 138 2.08 -33.72 0.47
CA MET A 138 0.72 -34.15 0.14
C MET A 138 0.63 -34.39 -1.38
N PRO A 139 -0.04 -35.47 -1.85
CA PRO A 139 -0.08 -35.82 -3.26
C PRO A 139 -0.82 -34.79 -4.09
N ALA A 140 -0.29 -34.52 -5.29
CA ALA A 140 -0.77 -33.53 -6.24
C ALA A 140 -2.25 -33.73 -6.60
N GLN A 141 -3.08 -32.76 -6.26
CA GLN A 141 -4.42 -32.61 -6.83
C GLN A 141 -4.30 -31.99 -8.23
N PRO A 142 -5.09 -32.41 -9.23
CA PRO A 142 -5.12 -31.76 -10.54
C PRO A 142 -5.70 -30.36 -10.38
N ARG A 143 -4.89 -29.33 -10.64
CA ARG A 143 -5.35 -27.94 -10.70
C ARG A 143 -6.30 -27.81 -11.89
N VAL A 144 -7.58 -27.56 -11.62
CA VAL A 144 -8.53 -27.11 -12.64
C VAL A 144 -8.16 -25.66 -12.94
N ASP A 145 -7.57 -25.40 -14.10
CA ASP A 145 -7.23 -24.05 -14.54
C ASP A 145 -8.52 -23.28 -14.86
N GLU A 146 -8.91 -22.35 -13.99
CA GLU A 146 -10.02 -21.43 -14.23
C GLU A 146 -9.47 -20.17 -14.95
N PRO A 147 -9.95 -19.84 -16.17
CA PRO A 147 -9.45 -18.67 -16.89
C PRO A 147 -10.01 -17.37 -16.29
N SER A 148 -9.12 -16.65 -15.60
CA SER A 148 -9.32 -15.27 -15.14
C SER A 148 -9.52 -14.30 -16.32
N GLY A 149 -10.69 -13.64 -16.34
CA GLY A 149 -11.06 -12.31 -16.89
C GLY A 149 -10.35 -11.68 -18.12
N PRO A 150 -11.07 -10.85 -18.91
CA PRO A 150 -10.48 -10.21 -20.08
C PRO A 150 -9.32 -9.26 -19.69
N LYS A 151 -8.16 -9.49 -20.32
CA LYS A 151 -6.96 -8.66 -20.16
C LYS A 151 -7.21 -7.23 -20.69
N PRO A 152 -6.68 -6.19 -20.04
CA PRO A 152 -6.82 -4.80 -20.52
C PRO A 152 -6.15 -4.62 -21.89
N TRP A 153 -6.93 -4.13 -22.85
CA TRP A 153 -6.65 -4.02 -24.29
C TRP A 153 -5.46 -3.14 -24.70
N TYR A 154 -4.81 -2.45 -23.76
CA TYR A 154 -3.67 -1.58 -24.04
C TYR A 154 -2.30 -2.29 -23.89
N LYS A 155 -2.27 -3.53 -23.38
CA LYS A 155 -1.01 -4.28 -23.14
C LYS A 155 -0.56 -5.20 -24.29
N ASP A 156 -1.27 -5.21 -25.42
CA ASP A 156 -0.89 -6.04 -26.56
C ASP A 156 0.16 -5.34 -27.44
N LYS A 157 1.39 -5.87 -27.44
CA LYS A 157 2.54 -5.37 -28.23
C LYS A 157 2.25 -5.28 -29.74
N VAL A 158 1.26 -6.01 -30.23
CA VAL A 158 0.81 -5.98 -31.64
C VAL A 158 0.01 -4.70 -31.94
N GLY A 159 -0.74 -4.15 -30.98
CA GLY A 159 -1.53 -2.92 -31.15
C GLY A 159 -0.68 -1.66 -31.24
N GLY A 160 0.42 -1.58 -30.47
CA GLY A 160 1.35 -0.45 -30.52
C GLY A 160 2.08 -0.30 -31.87
N ALA A 161 2.32 -1.41 -32.58
CA ALA A 161 2.97 -1.39 -33.88
C ALA A 161 2.09 -0.79 -35.00
N LEU A 162 0.76 -0.94 -34.92
CA LEU A 162 -0.17 -0.39 -35.93
C LEU A 162 -0.34 1.14 -35.81
N VAL A 163 -0.31 1.69 -34.59
CA VAL A 163 -0.43 3.14 -34.38
C VAL A 163 0.86 3.87 -34.82
N GLY A 164 2.03 3.27 -34.62
CA GLY A 164 3.31 3.85 -35.07
C GLY A 164 3.47 3.89 -36.60
N GLY A 165 3.00 2.87 -37.31
CA GLY A 165 3.14 2.79 -38.78
C GLY A 165 2.31 3.83 -39.56
N GLY A 166 1.11 4.17 -39.07
CA GLY A 166 0.21 5.11 -39.75
C GLY A 166 0.71 6.56 -39.75
N ALA A 167 1.37 7.00 -38.67
CA ALA A 167 1.88 8.36 -38.56
C ALA A 167 3.02 8.66 -39.56
N VAL A 168 3.88 7.67 -39.85
CA VAL A 168 5.00 7.83 -40.80
C VAL A 168 4.50 7.97 -42.24
N LEU A 169 3.49 7.18 -42.64
CA LEU A 169 2.90 7.27 -43.98
C LEU A 169 2.13 8.58 -44.19
N GLY A 170 1.44 9.08 -43.15
CA GLY A 170 0.71 10.34 -43.22
C GLY A 170 1.61 11.55 -43.49
N VAL A 171 2.77 11.63 -42.81
CA VAL A 171 3.72 12.73 -43.00
C VAL A 171 4.33 12.73 -44.41
N VAL A 172 4.68 11.55 -44.94
CA VAL A 172 5.22 11.43 -46.31
C VAL A 172 4.19 11.82 -47.37
N ALA A 173 2.92 11.46 -47.17
CA ALA A 173 1.84 11.83 -48.09
C ALA A 173 1.58 13.35 -48.10
N VAL A 174 1.59 14.01 -46.93
CA VAL A 174 1.39 15.47 -46.82
C VAL A 174 2.55 16.23 -47.48
N ILE A 175 3.80 15.81 -47.26
CA ILE A 175 4.97 16.44 -47.90
C ILE A 175 4.91 16.29 -49.43
N SER A 176 4.53 15.10 -49.92
CA SER A 176 4.41 14.84 -51.35
C SER A 176 3.28 15.65 -51.99
N TYR A 177 2.15 15.79 -51.30
CA TYR A 177 1.02 16.60 -51.76
C TYR A 177 1.35 18.09 -51.84
N LEU A 178 2.04 18.63 -50.83
CA LEU A 178 2.48 20.03 -50.83
C LEU A 178 3.52 20.31 -51.93
N GLY A 179 4.44 19.38 -52.18
CA GLY A 179 5.42 19.49 -53.26
C GLY A 179 4.79 19.42 -54.67
N ALA A 180 3.75 18.61 -54.85
CA ALA A 180 3.03 18.54 -56.12
C ALA A 180 2.23 19.81 -56.42
N ARG A 181 1.68 20.47 -55.40
CA ARG A 181 0.87 21.68 -55.56
C ARG A 181 1.70 22.91 -55.98
N GLY A 182 2.98 22.97 -55.60
CA GLY A 182 3.88 24.07 -55.99
C GLY A 182 4.41 24.02 -57.44
N LYS A 183 4.06 23.00 -58.22
CA LYS A 183 4.44 22.88 -59.65
C LYS A 183 3.31 23.24 -60.63
N LEU A 184 2.17 23.71 -60.12
CA LEU A 184 0.98 24.05 -60.91
C LEU A 184 0.71 25.57 -60.99
N ASP A 185 1.61 26.39 -60.48
CA ASP A 185 1.73 27.84 -60.73
C ASP A 185 3.00 28.11 -61.57
#